data_AF-A0A1I6J3P8-F1
#
_entry.id   AF-A0A1I6J3P8-F1
#
_cell.length_a   1.000
_cell.length_b   1.000
_cell.length_c   1.000
_cell.angle_alpha   90.00
_cell.angle_beta   90.00
_cell.angle_gamma   90.00
#
_symmetry.space_group_name_H-M   'P 1'
#
loop_
_entity.id
_entity.type
_entity.pdbx_description
1 polymer ?
#
loop_
_entity_poly.entity_id
_entity_poly.type
_entity_poly.pdbx_seq_one_letter_code
_entity_poly.pdbx_strand_id
1 'polypeptide(L)'
;MSFLSPDAAAALAALAAMQAGEGDPAPLDRLRGIRSLVTALEADEAALDAAREAVADGATWDDVADAAGLSPSAAKYRWAGDDRAIADRQEASRQRKRERPSSVPTDLPGESVSEAARRLGVTPNAVYQRVNRGLVEARTITLPDGRSYKRVFFEAAADTADGD
;
A
#
# COMPACT_ATOMS: atom_id res chain seq x y z
N MET A 1 26.04 22.76 8.25
CA MET A 1 25.77 21.35 8.62
C MET A 1 24.75 20.81 7.63
N SER A 2 24.82 19.53 7.26
CA SER A 2 23.76 18.90 6.47
C SER A 2 22.51 18.79 7.33
N PHE A 3 21.35 19.18 6.81
CA PHE A 3 20.07 19.02 7.51
C PHE A 3 19.49 17.61 7.33
N LEU A 4 19.90 16.88 6.28
CA LEU A 4 19.45 15.52 6.03
C LEU A 4 20.09 14.52 6.99
N SER A 5 19.32 13.48 7.35
CA SER A 5 19.82 12.29 8.01
C SER A 5 20.94 11.60 7.19
N PRO A 6 21.79 10.79 7.82
CA PRO A 6 22.83 10.02 7.12
C PRO A 6 22.26 9.15 5.99
N ASP A 7 21.09 8.54 6.20
CA ASP A 7 20.45 7.64 5.24
C ASP A 7 19.92 8.40 4.02
N ALA A 8 19.24 9.53 4.21
CA ALA A 8 18.77 10.36 3.10
C ALA A 8 19.94 11.00 2.34
N ALA A 9 20.98 11.46 3.04
CA ALA A 9 22.19 11.98 2.43
C ALA A 9 22.90 10.90 1.58
N ALA A 10 23.02 9.67 2.09
CA ALA A 10 23.59 8.55 1.36
C ALA A 10 22.76 8.17 0.13
N ALA A 11 21.44 8.11 0.26
CA ALA A 11 20.54 7.81 -0.86
C ALA A 11 20.60 8.88 -1.96
N LEU A 12 20.68 10.16 -1.56
CA LEU A 12 20.85 11.28 -2.49
C LEU A 12 22.18 11.19 -3.23
N ALA A 13 23.28 10.95 -2.50
CA ALA A 13 24.61 10.79 -3.08
C ALA A 13 24.67 9.61 -4.06
N ALA A 14 24.05 8.48 -3.71
CA ALA A 14 23.99 7.30 -4.59
C ALA A 14 23.23 7.57 -5.89
N LEU A 15 22.08 8.25 -5.82
CA LEU A 15 21.32 8.62 -7.02
C LEU A 15 22.07 9.64 -7.88
N ALA A 16 22.70 10.64 -7.27
CA ALA A 16 23.52 11.63 -7.96
C ALA A 16 24.72 10.98 -8.68
N ALA A 17 25.40 10.03 -8.03
CA ALA A 17 26.49 9.28 -8.64
C ALA A 17 26.02 8.44 -9.83
N MET A 18 24.84 7.80 -9.74
CA MET A 18 24.24 7.06 -10.84
C MET A 18 23.90 7.97 -12.04
N GLN A 19 23.47 9.22 -11.78
CA GLN A 19 23.19 10.21 -12.82
C GLN A 19 24.48 10.76 -13.48
N ALA A 20 25.57 10.86 -12.71
CA ALA A 20 26.84 11.44 -13.17
C ALA A 20 27.78 10.41 -13.84
N GLY A 21 27.54 9.11 -13.69
CA GLY A 21 28.38 8.05 -14.24
C GLY A 21 28.39 8.00 -15.78
N GLU A 22 29.45 7.40 -16.35
CA GLU A 22 29.51 7.12 -17.79
C GLU A 22 28.61 5.93 -18.16
N GLY A 23 27.61 6.19 -18.99
CA GLY A 23 26.64 5.21 -19.48
C GLY A 23 25.24 5.42 -18.91
N ASP A 24 24.20 5.17 -19.71
CA ASP A 24 22.82 5.30 -19.23
C ASP A 24 22.48 4.12 -18.31
N PRO A 25 22.21 4.34 -17.01
CA PRO A 25 21.82 3.28 -16.10
C PRO A 25 20.55 2.58 -16.62
N ALA A 26 20.49 1.26 -16.42
CA ALA A 26 19.35 0.48 -16.87
C ALA A 26 18.04 1.05 -16.29
N PRO A 27 16.92 1.07 -17.04
CA PRO A 27 15.69 1.74 -16.60
C PRO A 27 15.17 1.30 -15.23
N LEU A 28 15.33 0.02 -14.87
CA LEU A 28 14.91 -0.49 -13.56
C LEU A 28 15.81 0.00 -12.42
N ASP A 29 17.10 0.21 -12.67
CA ASP A 29 18.03 0.71 -11.66
C ASP A 29 17.78 2.19 -11.37
N ARG A 30 17.46 2.98 -12.41
CA ARG A 30 16.95 4.36 -12.23
C ARG A 30 15.72 4.39 -11.32
N LEU A 31 14.74 3.53 -11.59
CA LEU A 31 13.51 3.47 -10.79
C LEU A 31 13.80 3.08 -9.34
N ARG A 32 14.68 2.11 -9.10
CA ARG A 32 15.09 1.70 -7.74
C ARG A 32 15.81 2.83 -7.01
N GLY A 33 16.74 3.52 -7.67
CA GLY A 33 17.46 4.65 -7.08
C GLY A 33 16.52 5.79 -6.67
N ILE A 34 15.61 6.18 -7.57
CA ILE A 34 14.60 7.21 -7.28
C ILE A 34 13.71 6.78 -6.11
N ARG A 35 13.21 5.53 -6.11
CA ARG A 35 12.36 5.04 -5.01
C ARG A 35 13.11 4.95 -3.69
N SER A 36 14.39 4.60 -3.71
CA SER A 36 15.23 4.59 -2.51
C SER A 36 15.37 5.98 -1.91
N LEU A 37 15.63 7.00 -2.72
CA LEU A 37 15.71 8.38 -2.25
C LEU A 37 14.37 8.86 -1.69
N VAL A 38 13.26 8.61 -2.40
CA VAL A 38 11.92 8.99 -1.91
C VAL A 38 11.63 8.36 -0.55
N THR A 39 11.90 7.07 -0.38
CA THR A 39 11.66 6.38 0.89
C THR A 39 12.56 6.91 2.02
N ALA A 40 13.82 7.24 1.73
CA ALA A 40 14.70 7.84 2.72
C ALA A 40 14.23 9.24 3.15
N LEU A 41 13.84 10.09 2.20
CA LEU A 41 13.30 11.43 2.49
C LEU A 41 11.95 11.38 3.22
N GLU A 42 11.10 10.40 2.93
CA GLU A 42 9.81 10.22 3.62
C GLU A 42 9.98 9.81 5.09
N ALA A 43 11.10 9.15 5.42
CA ALA A 43 11.46 8.71 6.77
C ALA A 43 12.34 9.73 7.53
N ASP A 44 12.89 10.72 6.83
CA ASP A 44 13.80 11.71 7.39
C ASP A 44 13.07 12.69 8.33
N GLU A 45 13.64 12.91 9.51
CA GLU A 45 13.12 13.82 10.53
C GLU A 45 13.29 15.29 10.13
N ALA A 46 14.20 15.61 9.20
CA ALA A 46 14.52 16.97 8.76
C ALA A 46 13.30 17.75 8.26
N ALA A 47 12.32 17.08 7.65
CA ALA A 47 11.09 17.73 7.20
C ALA A 47 10.18 18.15 8.38
N LEU A 48 10.14 17.35 9.45
CA LEU A 48 9.41 17.71 10.67
C LEU A 48 10.14 18.83 11.42
N ASP A 49 11.46 18.76 11.52
CA ASP A 49 12.27 19.78 12.18
C ASP A 49 12.14 21.13 11.48
N ALA A 50 12.28 21.16 10.15
CA ALA A 50 12.09 22.39 9.37
C ALA A 50 10.67 22.98 9.53
N ALA A 51 9.62 22.14 9.56
CA ALA A 51 8.25 22.61 9.78
C ALA A 51 8.07 23.21 11.18
N ARG A 52 8.72 22.62 12.20
CA ARG A 52 8.69 23.13 13.59
C ARG A 52 9.44 24.44 13.73
N GLU A 53 10.65 24.52 13.18
CA GLU A 53 11.45 25.74 13.16
C GLU A 53 10.68 26.88 12.47
N ALA A 54 10.10 26.63 11.29
CA ALA A 54 9.31 27.63 10.58
C ALA A 54 8.13 28.16 11.42
N VAL A 55 7.37 27.27 12.07
CA VAL A 55 6.26 27.69 12.95
C VAL A 55 6.77 28.44 14.19
N ALA A 56 7.90 28.03 14.76
CA ALA A 56 8.53 28.74 15.89
C ALA A 56 8.99 30.15 15.51
N ASP A 57 9.46 30.32 14.27
CA ASP A 57 9.86 31.61 13.68
C ASP A 57 8.66 32.46 13.22
N GLY A 58 7.43 31.97 13.40
CA GLY A 58 6.20 32.70 13.15
C GLY A 58 5.55 32.44 11.79
N ALA A 59 6.06 31.49 11.00
CA ALA A 59 5.39 31.06 9.78
C ALA A 59 4.03 30.43 10.08
N THR A 60 3.08 30.62 9.16
CA THR A 60 1.77 29.99 9.27
C THR A 60 1.81 28.57 8.71
N TRP A 61 0.80 27.76 9.06
CA TRP A 61 0.64 26.45 8.45
C TRP A 61 0.31 26.49 6.96
N ASP A 62 -0.15 27.63 6.45
CA ASP A 62 -0.38 27.82 5.02
C ASP A 62 0.97 28.00 4.30
N ASP A 63 1.91 28.75 4.90
CA ASP A 63 3.29 28.90 4.40
C ASP A 63 4.04 27.55 4.37
N VAL A 64 3.92 26.78 5.46
CA VAL A 64 4.51 25.42 5.55
C VAL A 64 3.92 24.49 4.50
N ALA A 65 2.61 24.58 4.26
CA ALA A 65 1.94 23.75 3.27
C ALA A 65 2.36 24.10 1.84
N ASP A 66 2.48 25.39 1.52
CA ASP A 66 2.97 25.87 0.24
C ASP A 66 4.40 25.38 -0.03
N ALA A 67 5.31 25.57 0.93
CA ALA A 67 6.70 25.10 0.83
C ALA A 67 6.82 23.58 0.65
N ALA A 68 5.89 22.81 1.22
CA ALA A 68 5.86 21.35 1.13
C ALA A 68 5.08 20.81 -0.09
N GLY A 69 4.41 21.68 -0.86
CA GLY A 69 3.50 21.25 -1.94
C GLY A 69 2.30 20.43 -1.43
N LEU A 70 1.82 20.73 -0.23
CA LEU A 70 0.70 20.05 0.44
C LEU A 70 -0.50 20.98 0.60
N SER A 71 -1.66 20.42 0.91
CA SER A 71 -2.76 21.24 1.45
C SER A 71 -2.48 21.61 2.92
N PRO A 72 -2.99 22.74 3.43
CA PRO A 72 -2.83 23.13 4.83
C PRO A 72 -3.28 22.05 5.83
N SER A 73 -4.39 21.37 5.53
CA SER A 73 -4.88 20.26 6.35
C SER A 73 -3.94 19.06 6.32
N ALA A 74 -3.32 18.75 5.18
CA ALA A 74 -2.35 17.67 5.07
C ALA A 74 -1.05 17.99 5.83
N ALA A 75 -0.55 19.22 5.74
CA ALA A 75 0.61 19.68 6.51
C ALA A 75 0.36 19.59 8.02
N LYS A 76 -0.76 20.13 8.51
CA LYS A 76 -1.16 20.01 9.93
C LYS A 76 -1.31 18.55 10.35
N TYR A 77 -1.98 17.73 9.54
CA TYR A 77 -2.14 16.31 9.83
C TYR A 77 -0.79 15.57 9.89
N ARG A 78 0.21 16.02 9.14
CA ARG A 78 1.54 15.39 9.12
C ARG A 78 2.42 15.82 10.28
N TRP A 79 2.41 17.12 10.63
CA TRP A 79 3.45 17.71 11.48
C TRP A 79 2.96 18.54 12.67
N ALA A 80 1.67 18.85 12.78
CA ALA A 80 1.18 19.59 13.94
C ALA A 80 1.14 18.70 15.20
N GLY A 81 1.68 19.22 16.30
CA GLY A 81 1.73 18.56 17.61
C GLY A 81 3.14 18.14 18.03
N ASP A 82 3.24 17.58 19.23
CA ASP A 82 4.47 16.96 19.72
C ASP A 82 4.70 15.57 19.09
N ASP A 83 5.89 15.01 19.30
CA ASP A 83 6.27 13.70 18.72
C ASP A 83 5.30 12.59 19.12
N ARG A 84 4.81 12.62 20.37
CA ARG A 84 3.88 11.63 20.87
C ARG A 84 2.54 11.71 20.15
N ALA A 85 1.98 12.91 19.99
CA ALA A 85 0.72 13.13 19.30
C ALA A 85 0.81 12.76 17.81
N ILE A 86 1.97 12.97 17.18
CA ILE A 86 2.23 12.54 15.80
C ILE A 86 2.32 11.01 15.74
N ALA A 87 3.09 10.38 16.63
CA ALA A 87 3.22 8.92 16.70
C ALA A 87 1.87 8.23 16.94
N ASP A 88 1.08 8.72 17.89
CA ASP A 88 -0.25 8.20 18.21
C ASP A 88 -1.20 8.30 17.00
N ARG A 89 -1.14 9.42 16.26
CA ARG A 89 -1.93 9.62 15.03
C ARG A 89 -1.53 8.65 13.93
N GLN A 90 -0.23 8.43 13.76
CA GLN A 90 0.28 7.45 12.79
C GLN A 90 -0.12 6.03 13.17
N GLU A 91 0.00 5.66 14.45
CA GLU A 91 -0.38 4.34 14.92
C GLU A 91 -1.89 4.11 14.81
N ALA A 92 -2.72 5.07 15.20
CA ALA A 92 -4.16 5.00 14.98
C ALA A 92 -4.53 4.84 13.49
N SER A 93 -3.77 5.48 12.58
CA SER A 93 -3.95 5.29 11.13
C SER A 93 -3.55 3.89 10.65
N ARG A 94 -2.44 3.34 11.17
CA ARG A 94 -1.99 1.96 10.89
C ARG A 94 -2.97 0.94 11.44
N GLN A 95 -3.44 1.12 12.67
CA GLN A 95 -4.45 0.29 13.31
C GLN A 95 -5.75 0.27 12.50
N ARG A 96 -6.29 1.43 12.11
CA ARG A 96 -7.46 1.51 11.21
C ARG A 96 -7.27 0.77 9.89
N LYS A 97 -6.06 0.75 9.32
CA LYS A 97 -5.74 -0.03 8.11
C LYS A 97 -5.66 -1.53 8.37
N ARG A 98 -5.07 -1.96 9.49
CA ARG A 98 -4.96 -3.39 9.88
C ARG A 98 -6.32 -3.98 10.27
N GLU A 99 -7.11 -3.22 11.02
CA GLU A 99 -8.39 -3.65 11.57
C GLU A 99 -9.52 -3.57 10.56
N ARG A 100 -9.33 -2.93 9.41
CA ARG A 100 -10.35 -2.88 8.36
C ARG A 100 -10.63 -4.32 7.93
N PRO A 101 -11.78 -4.91 8.32
CA PRO A 101 -12.13 -6.24 7.86
C PRO A 101 -12.21 -6.17 6.33
N SER A 102 -11.82 -7.23 5.64
CA SER A 102 -12.11 -7.34 4.22
C SER A 102 -13.57 -6.97 4.02
N SER A 103 -13.85 -5.98 3.16
CA SER A 103 -15.23 -5.59 2.86
C SER A 103 -15.97 -6.67 2.09
N VAL A 104 -15.32 -7.79 1.79
CA VAL A 104 -15.93 -8.99 1.21
C VAL A 104 -16.71 -9.70 2.33
N PRO A 105 -18.05 -9.80 2.20
CA PRO A 105 -18.81 -10.60 3.15
C PRO A 105 -18.35 -12.06 3.11
N THR A 106 -18.15 -12.66 4.28
CA THR A 106 -17.71 -14.05 4.45
C THR A 106 -18.79 -15.07 4.12
N ASP A 107 -20.06 -14.66 4.19
CA ASP A 107 -21.20 -15.57 4.10
C ASP A 107 -21.74 -15.70 2.67
N LEU A 108 -20.97 -15.27 1.67
CA LEU A 108 -21.32 -15.45 0.27
C LEU A 108 -21.15 -16.91 -0.15
N PRO A 109 -22.12 -17.52 -0.86
CA PRO A 109 -21.97 -18.90 -1.32
C PRO A 109 -20.86 -19.03 -2.36
N GLY A 110 -20.25 -20.22 -2.45
CA GLY A 110 -19.06 -20.50 -3.25
C GLY A 110 -17.78 -19.96 -2.59
N GLU A 111 -16.62 -20.18 -3.20
CA GLU A 111 -15.31 -19.67 -2.75
C GLU A 111 -14.93 -18.42 -3.57
N SER A 112 -14.15 -17.49 -3.00
CA SER A 112 -13.51 -16.45 -3.82
C SER A 112 -12.45 -17.09 -4.73
N VAL A 113 -12.04 -16.38 -5.79
CA VAL A 113 -10.99 -16.86 -6.70
C VAL A 113 -9.68 -17.16 -5.94
N SER A 114 -9.36 -16.35 -4.92
CA SER A 114 -8.17 -16.56 -4.08
C SER A 114 -8.29 -17.78 -3.17
N GLU A 115 -9.48 -18.05 -2.63
CA GLU A 115 -9.75 -19.26 -1.83
C GLU A 115 -9.69 -20.51 -2.71
N ALA A 116 -10.34 -20.47 -3.88
CA ALA A 116 -10.29 -21.55 -4.87
C ALA A 116 -8.85 -21.82 -5.35
N ALA A 117 -8.06 -20.78 -5.56
CA ALA A 117 -6.64 -20.90 -5.92
C ALA A 117 -5.84 -21.63 -4.84
N ARG A 118 -6.07 -21.27 -3.57
CA ARG A 118 -5.44 -21.92 -2.42
C ARG A 118 -5.86 -23.37 -2.30
N ARG A 119 -7.16 -23.67 -2.43
CA ARG A 119 -7.70 -25.04 -2.40
C ARG A 119 -7.12 -25.91 -3.51
N LEU A 120 -6.97 -25.36 -4.71
CA LEU A 120 -6.47 -26.08 -5.88
C LEU A 120 -4.94 -26.12 -5.98
N GLY A 121 -4.22 -25.42 -5.08
CA GLY A 121 -2.75 -25.31 -5.12
C GLY A 121 -2.23 -24.60 -6.39
N VAL A 122 -3.00 -23.65 -6.94
CA VAL A 122 -2.65 -22.93 -8.17
C VAL A 122 -2.70 -21.42 -7.98
N THR A 123 -2.26 -20.67 -9.00
CA THR A 123 -2.40 -19.21 -9.00
C THR A 123 -3.85 -18.79 -9.29
N PRO A 124 -4.29 -17.60 -8.84
CA PRO A 124 -5.61 -17.05 -9.20
C PRO A 124 -5.86 -16.99 -10.72
N ASN A 125 -4.82 -16.72 -11.51
CA ASN A 125 -4.92 -16.71 -12.97
C ASN A 125 -5.27 -18.10 -13.54
N ALA A 126 -4.70 -19.16 -12.96
CA ALA A 126 -5.03 -20.53 -13.36
C ALA A 126 -6.50 -20.88 -13.04
N VAL A 127 -7.07 -20.33 -11.96
CA VAL A 127 -8.51 -20.48 -11.67
C VAL A 127 -9.36 -19.82 -12.75
N TYR A 128 -9.04 -18.59 -13.17
CA TYR A 128 -9.75 -17.94 -14.28
C TYR A 128 -9.69 -18.74 -15.58
N GLN A 129 -8.53 -19.33 -15.89
CA GLN A 129 -8.39 -20.19 -17.07
C GLN A 129 -9.26 -21.44 -16.97
N ARG A 130 -9.36 -22.06 -15.79
CA ARG A 130 -10.23 -23.23 -15.57
C ARG A 130 -11.71 -22.88 -15.71
N VAL A 131 -12.13 -21.71 -15.21
CA VAL A 131 -13.49 -21.19 -15.40
C VAL A 131 -13.80 -20.99 -16.88
N ASN A 132 -12.91 -20.34 -17.63
CA ASN A 132 -13.10 -20.11 -19.07
C ASN A 132 -13.14 -21.41 -19.87
N ARG A 133 -12.47 -22.47 -19.39
CA ARG A 133 -12.48 -23.81 -19.98
C ARG A 133 -13.69 -24.66 -19.54
N GLY A 134 -14.59 -24.11 -18.72
CA GLY A 134 -15.75 -24.83 -18.19
C GLY A 134 -15.41 -25.92 -17.16
N LEU A 135 -14.19 -25.94 -16.64
CA LEU A 135 -13.73 -26.96 -15.69
C LEU A 135 -14.15 -26.67 -14.25
N VAL A 136 -14.52 -25.41 -13.98
CA VAL A 136 -15.00 -24.95 -12.67
C VAL A 136 -16.08 -23.92 -12.93
N GLU A 137 -17.17 -23.97 -12.18
CA GLU A 137 -18.25 -23.01 -12.30
C GLU A 137 -17.89 -21.72 -11.55
N ALA A 138 -18.17 -20.56 -12.15
CA ALA A 138 -18.09 -19.28 -11.46
C ALA A 138 -19.33 -18.45 -11.71
N ARG A 139 -19.89 -17.87 -10.64
CA ARG A 139 -21.04 -16.97 -10.68
C ARG A 139 -20.67 -15.63 -10.08
N THR A 140 -21.30 -14.57 -10.57
CA THR A 140 -21.23 -13.26 -9.93
C THR A 140 -22.42 -13.12 -8.99
N ILE A 141 -22.16 -12.82 -7.72
CA ILE A 141 -23.19 -12.55 -6.72
C ILE A 141 -23.23 -11.05 -6.47
N THR A 142 -24.38 -10.44 -6.68
CA THR A 142 -24.63 -9.02 -6.39
C THR A 142 -25.39 -8.90 -5.07
N LEU A 143 -24.85 -8.14 -4.13
CA LEU A 143 -25.47 -7.82 -2.86
C LEU A 143 -26.56 -6.74 -3.00
N PRO A 144 -27.47 -6.61 -2.01
CA PRO A 144 -28.47 -5.54 -1.98
C PRO A 144 -27.90 -4.11 -2.02
N ASP A 145 -26.65 -3.93 -1.60
CA ASP A 145 -25.93 -2.65 -1.66
C ASP A 145 -25.26 -2.37 -3.03
N GLY A 146 -25.48 -3.23 -4.01
CA GLY A 146 -24.95 -3.11 -5.38
C GLY A 146 -23.54 -3.67 -5.59
N ARG A 147 -22.84 -4.10 -4.54
CA ARG A 147 -21.50 -4.70 -4.69
C ARG A 147 -21.60 -6.09 -5.31
N SER A 148 -20.72 -6.38 -6.26
CA SER A 148 -20.70 -7.65 -6.98
C SER A 148 -19.39 -8.41 -6.75
N TYR A 149 -19.49 -9.71 -6.48
CA TYR A 149 -18.36 -10.56 -6.13
C TYR A 149 -18.37 -11.82 -7.01
N LYS A 150 -17.19 -12.20 -7.54
CA LYS A 150 -17.03 -13.45 -8.28
C LYS A 150 -16.81 -14.60 -7.31
N ARG A 151 -17.66 -15.63 -7.41
CA ARG A 151 -17.64 -16.83 -6.56
C ARG A 151 -17.50 -18.08 -7.42
N VAL A 152 -16.66 -18.98 -6.97
CA VAL A 152 -16.25 -20.22 -7.63
C VAL A 152 -16.94 -21.38 -6.91
N PHE A 153 -17.58 -22.26 -7.68
CA PHE A 153 -18.31 -23.41 -7.16
C PHE A 153 -17.63 -24.69 -7.64
N PHE A 154 -17.45 -25.62 -6.72
CA PHE A 154 -16.99 -26.98 -6.99
C PHE A 154 -18.18 -27.91 -6.83
N GLU A 155 -18.41 -28.81 -7.78
CA GLU A 155 -19.37 -29.90 -7.57
C GLU A 155 -18.93 -30.68 -6.33
N ALA A 156 -19.87 -30.92 -5.40
CA ALA A 156 -19.62 -31.81 -4.29
C ALA A 156 -19.24 -33.16 -4.88
N ALA A 157 -18.08 -33.70 -4.49
CA ALA A 157 -17.73 -35.07 -4.83
C ALA A 157 -18.91 -35.94 -4.37
N ALA A 158 -19.57 -36.60 -5.33
CA ALA A 158 -20.59 -37.59 -5.03
C ALA A 158 -19.92 -38.62 -4.11
N ASP A 159 -20.37 -38.63 -2.85
CA ASP A 159 -19.94 -39.56 -1.83
C ASP A 159 -20.38 -40.95 -2.31
N THR A 160 -19.50 -41.61 -3.04
CA THR A 160 -19.63 -43.02 -3.40
C THR A 160 -19.18 -43.82 -2.20
N ALA A 161 -20.01 -43.79 -1.16
CA ALA A 161 -19.98 -44.77 -0.09
C ALA A 161 -20.88 -45.93 -0.51
N ASP A 162 -20.32 -46.82 -1.33
CA ASP A 162 -20.72 -48.23 -1.33
C ASP A 162 -20.48 -48.80 0.07
N GLY A 163 -21.47 -49.49 0.63
CA GLY A 163 -21.29 -50.41 1.75
C GLY A 163 -22.38 -50.39 2.81
N ASP A 164 -23.48 -51.12 2.55
CA ASP A 164 -23.92 -52.21 3.44
C ASP A 164 -24.68 -53.27 2.62
#